data_AF-A0A9D7QTS7-F1
#
_entry.id   AF-A0A9D7QTS7-F1
#
_cell.length_a   1.000
_cell.length_b   1.000
_cell.length_c   1.000
_cell.angle_alpha   90.00
_cell.angle_beta   90.00
_cell.angle_gamma   90.00
#
_symmetry.space_group_name_H-M   'P 1'
#
loop_
_entity.id
_entity.type
_entity.pdbx_description
1 polymer ?
#
loop_
_entity_poly.entity_id
_entity_poly.type
_entity_poly.pdbx_seq_one_letter_code
_entity_poly.pdbx_strand_id
1 'polypeptide(L)'
;MKTKILKFFENEDLIHSVFFPIRTSSDEITHDKQNLWLIDERLTYHSFLASDKTFNSIKNISSNKKDRTDLIIYNEAFAFSDSKAAPHNSFTIVEFKKPMRDDYQDYDGEKNPIEQTEKYIDNLLNKSVTGRNGRLVDVTDKTPFYIYIVCDITPSLEKY
;
A
#
# COMPACT_ATOMS: atom_id res chain seq x y z
N MET A 1 -22.21 -14.89 36.89
CA MET A 1 -22.26 -13.78 35.93
C MET A 1 -20.99 -13.87 35.08
N LYS A 2 -21.05 -14.48 33.88
CA LYS A 2 -19.89 -14.61 33.00
C LYS A 2 -19.68 -13.27 32.31
N THR A 3 -18.63 -12.55 32.68
CA THR A 3 -18.17 -11.37 31.93
C THR A 3 -17.80 -11.84 30.53
N LYS A 4 -18.70 -11.62 29.56
CA LYS A 4 -18.34 -11.64 28.14
C LYS A 4 -17.36 -10.48 27.97
N ILE A 5 -16.07 -10.77 28.03
CA ILE A 5 -15.06 -9.87 27.47
C ILE A 5 -15.45 -9.75 26.00
N LEU A 6 -16.00 -8.60 25.63
CA LEU A 6 -16.18 -8.20 24.26
C LEU A 6 -14.78 -8.31 23.63
N LYS A 7 -14.58 -9.28 22.74
CA LYS A 7 -13.42 -9.35 21.86
C LYS A 7 -13.48 -8.08 21.01
N PHE A 8 -12.86 -7.01 21.49
CA PHE A 8 -12.83 -5.73 20.81
C PHE A 8 -12.22 -5.99 19.43
N PHE A 9 -12.90 -5.46 18.41
CA PHE A 9 -12.39 -5.33 17.06
C PHE A 9 -11.22 -4.33 17.06
N GLU A 10 -10.10 -4.69 17.68
CA GLU A 10 -8.75 -4.18 17.36
C GLU A 10 -8.38 -4.71 15.96
N ASN A 11 -9.25 -4.44 15.00
CA ASN A 11 -9.18 -4.83 13.61
C ASN A 11 -8.17 -3.90 12.95
N GLU A 12 -7.31 -4.46 12.13
CA GLU A 12 -6.41 -3.79 11.17
C GLU A 12 -6.84 -2.38 10.75
N ASP A 13 -8.11 -2.21 10.37
CA ASP A 13 -8.75 -0.92 10.05
C ASP A 13 -8.47 0.23 11.04
N LEU A 14 -8.48 -0.04 12.34
CA LEU A 14 -8.21 0.97 13.36
C LEU A 14 -6.76 1.42 13.31
N ILE A 15 -5.82 0.46 13.26
CA ILE A 15 -4.39 0.75 13.12
C ILE A 15 -4.13 1.50 11.82
N HIS A 16 -4.68 1.02 10.72
CA HIS A 16 -4.62 1.66 9.41
C HIS A 16 -5.08 3.13 9.51
N SER A 17 -6.23 3.39 10.13
CA SER A 17 -6.80 4.74 10.25
C SER A 17 -5.93 5.74 11.03
N VAL A 18 -5.01 5.27 11.87
CA VAL A 18 -4.01 6.11 12.53
C VAL A 18 -3.08 6.74 11.50
N PHE A 19 -2.69 5.98 10.47
CA PHE A 19 -1.76 6.43 9.43
C PHE A 19 -2.48 7.18 8.31
N PHE A 20 -3.64 6.68 7.87
CA PHE A 20 -4.39 7.28 6.76
C PHE A 20 -5.88 6.87 6.74
N PRO A 21 -6.82 7.75 6.35
CA PRO A 21 -8.24 7.42 6.24
C PRO A 21 -8.55 6.33 5.18
N ILE A 22 -9.26 5.28 5.60
CA ILE A 22 -9.69 4.15 4.76
C ILE A 22 -10.66 4.58 3.66
N ARG A 23 -10.56 3.93 2.49
CA ARG A 23 -11.38 4.17 1.28
C ARG A 23 -11.27 5.57 0.70
N THR A 24 -10.18 6.24 0.99
CA THR A 24 -9.91 7.59 0.47
C THR A 24 -8.67 7.61 -0.43
N SER A 25 -8.35 8.77 -0.97
CA SER A 25 -7.08 9.05 -1.63
C SER A 25 -6.53 10.39 -1.17
N SER A 26 -5.26 10.65 -1.42
CA SER A 26 -4.64 11.94 -1.07
C SER A 26 -5.21 13.14 -1.81
N ASP A 27 -6.01 12.94 -2.86
CA ASP A 27 -6.78 14.00 -3.54
C ASP A 27 -8.07 14.39 -2.79
N GLU A 28 -8.55 13.53 -1.88
CA GLU A 28 -9.85 13.67 -1.20
C GLU A 28 -9.71 14.17 0.25
N ILE A 29 -8.49 14.20 0.79
CA ILE A 29 -8.22 14.57 2.19
C ILE A 29 -7.14 15.65 2.29
N THR A 30 -7.11 16.33 3.43
CA THR A 30 -6.13 17.38 3.76
C THR A 30 -4.87 16.80 4.39
N HIS A 31 -3.76 17.53 4.32
CA HIS A 31 -2.45 17.07 4.82
C HIS A 31 -2.37 16.81 6.33
N ASP A 32 -3.25 17.40 7.14
CA ASP A 32 -3.36 17.15 8.58
C ASP A 32 -3.99 15.78 8.92
N LYS A 33 -4.59 15.11 7.94
CA LYS A 33 -5.23 13.79 8.11
C LYS A 33 -4.33 12.62 7.73
N GLN A 34 -3.06 12.87 7.45
CA GLN A 34 -2.08 11.85 7.07
C GLN A 34 -0.93 11.84 8.08
N ASN A 35 -0.69 10.69 8.70
CA ASN A 35 0.39 10.49 9.67
C ASN A 35 1.45 9.51 9.14
N LEU A 36 1.71 9.54 7.83
CA LEU A 36 2.63 8.60 7.17
C LEU A 36 4.07 8.73 7.66
N TRP A 37 4.44 9.90 8.20
CA TRP A 37 5.72 10.16 8.86
C TRP A 37 6.01 9.19 10.02
N LEU A 38 4.99 8.60 10.63
CA LEU A 38 5.13 7.57 11.66
C LEU A 38 5.75 6.27 11.13
N ILE A 39 5.68 6.03 9.82
CA ILE A 39 6.33 4.90 9.14
C ILE A 39 7.68 5.37 8.58
N ASP A 40 7.65 6.42 7.77
CA ASP A 40 8.84 7.03 7.16
C ASP A 40 8.49 8.44 6.67
N GLU A 41 9.28 9.44 7.07
CA GLU A 41 9.11 10.85 6.69
C GLU A 41 8.99 11.09 5.18
N ARG A 42 9.64 10.25 4.36
CA ARG A 42 9.60 10.37 2.90
C ARG A 42 8.21 10.09 2.33
N LEU A 43 7.36 9.35 3.04
CA LEU A 43 6.01 9.01 2.59
C LEU A 43 5.04 10.19 2.67
N THR A 44 5.34 11.21 3.49
CA THR A 44 4.56 12.46 3.56
C THR A 44 4.58 13.20 2.23
N TYR A 45 5.63 13.02 1.42
CA TYR A 45 5.79 13.64 0.11
C TYR A 45 5.57 12.61 -0.99
N HIS A 46 4.33 12.53 -1.49
CA HIS A 46 3.96 11.62 -2.56
C HIS A 46 3.18 12.31 -3.68
N SER A 47 3.28 11.76 -4.89
CA SER A 47 2.51 12.27 -6.03
C SER A 47 1.07 11.81 -6.00
N PHE A 48 0.77 10.61 -5.52
CA PHE A 48 -0.59 10.13 -5.30
C PHE A 48 -0.58 9.00 -4.28
N LEU A 49 -1.66 8.86 -3.51
CA LEU A 49 -1.85 7.78 -2.54
C LEU A 49 -3.31 7.33 -2.59
N ALA A 50 -3.53 6.03 -2.65
CA ALA A 50 -4.85 5.41 -2.51
C ALA A 50 -4.87 4.43 -1.33
N SER A 51 -5.99 4.44 -0.59
CA SER A 51 -6.11 3.72 0.67
C SER A 51 -7.37 2.85 0.74
N ASP A 52 -7.22 1.54 1.02
CA ASP A 52 -8.30 0.52 0.93
C ASP A 52 -9.12 0.66 -0.37
N LYS A 53 -8.42 0.91 -1.48
CA LYS A 53 -9.02 1.05 -2.82
C LYS A 53 -8.61 -0.14 -3.67
N THR A 54 -9.56 -0.67 -4.43
CA THR A 54 -9.25 -1.72 -5.42
C THR A 54 -8.42 -1.11 -6.53
N PHE A 55 -7.55 -1.90 -7.16
CA PHE A 55 -6.77 -1.44 -8.32
C PHE A 55 -7.64 -0.82 -9.42
N ASN A 56 -8.85 -1.32 -9.65
CA ASN A 56 -9.78 -0.71 -10.62
C ASN A 56 -10.31 0.67 -10.21
N SER A 57 -10.49 0.87 -8.90
CA SER A 57 -11.04 2.12 -8.34
C SER A 57 -9.98 3.20 -8.18
N ILE A 58 -8.70 2.80 -8.18
CA ILE A 58 -7.59 3.74 -8.30
C ILE A 58 -7.69 4.31 -9.71
N LYS A 59 -8.13 5.57 -9.79
CA LYS A 59 -8.01 6.36 -11.02
C LYS A 59 -6.60 6.09 -11.54
N ASN A 60 -6.52 5.72 -12.81
CA ASN A 60 -5.29 5.51 -13.54
C ASN A 60 -4.73 4.07 -13.57
N ILE A 61 -5.35 3.03 -13.00
CA ILE A 61 -4.91 1.63 -13.16
C ILE A 61 -6.01 0.79 -13.82
N SER A 62 -5.76 0.23 -15.01
CA SER A 62 -6.69 -0.70 -15.67
C SER A 62 -6.53 -2.11 -15.08
N SER A 63 -7.38 -2.47 -14.11
CA SER A 63 -7.35 -3.79 -13.48
C SER A 63 -8.75 -4.32 -13.19
N ASN A 64 -9.05 -5.57 -13.55
CA ASN A 64 -10.33 -6.22 -13.21
C ASN A 64 -10.31 -6.93 -11.84
N LYS A 65 -9.24 -6.77 -11.04
CA LYS A 65 -9.08 -7.47 -9.76
C LYS A 65 -9.72 -6.70 -8.61
N LYS A 66 -10.35 -7.44 -7.69
CA LYS A 66 -11.00 -6.93 -6.47
C LYS A 66 -10.05 -6.81 -5.28
N ASP A 67 -8.80 -7.25 -5.43
CA ASP A 67 -7.77 -7.11 -4.40
C ASP A 67 -7.62 -5.61 -4.07
N ARG A 68 -7.50 -5.34 -2.77
CA ARG A 68 -7.30 -3.99 -2.22
C ARG A 68 -5.99 -3.99 -1.48
N THR A 69 -5.23 -2.92 -1.68
CA THR A 69 -4.05 -2.62 -0.89
C THR A 69 -4.43 -1.68 0.24
N ASP A 70 -3.83 -1.83 1.42
CA ASP A 70 -4.07 -0.90 2.52
C ASP A 70 -3.62 0.50 2.15
N LEU A 71 -2.37 0.67 1.73
CA LEU A 71 -1.88 1.87 1.07
C LEU A 71 -1.04 1.51 -0.16
N ILE A 72 -1.33 2.20 -1.25
CA ILE A 72 -0.45 2.26 -2.42
C ILE A 72 -0.13 3.72 -2.72
N ILE A 73 1.16 4.00 -2.77
CA ILE A 73 1.72 5.33 -2.94
C ILE A 73 2.48 5.33 -4.26
N TYR A 74 2.16 6.29 -5.10
CA TYR A 74 2.84 6.53 -6.37
C TYR A 74 3.66 7.80 -6.27
N ASN A 75 4.95 7.68 -6.56
CA ASN A 75 5.89 8.79 -6.62
C ASN A 75 6.28 9.03 -8.07
N GLU A 76 5.87 10.18 -8.59
CA GLU A 76 6.25 10.64 -9.92
C GLU A 76 7.61 11.33 -9.83
N ALA A 77 8.57 10.87 -10.64
CA ALA A 77 9.86 11.52 -10.74
C ALA A 77 9.75 12.79 -11.57
N PHE A 78 9.99 13.94 -10.93
CA PHE A 78 10.21 15.21 -11.63
C PHE A 78 11.66 15.27 -12.10
N ALA A 79 11.98 14.57 -13.19
CA ALA A 79 13.29 14.68 -13.80
C ALA A 79 13.39 15.93 -14.69
N PHE A 80 14.28 16.86 -14.33
CA PHE A 80 14.79 17.88 -15.26
C PHE A 80 15.85 17.24 -16.15
N SER A 81 15.44 16.47 -17.17
CA SER A 81 16.37 15.88 -18.14
C SER A 81 15.92 16.11 -19.58
N ASP A 82 16.87 16.43 -20.47
CA ASP A 82 16.66 16.56 -21.92
C ASP A 82 16.35 15.22 -22.61
N SER A 83 16.50 14.09 -21.93
CA SER A 83 16.15 12.77 -22.46
C SER A 83 14.66 12.47 -22.28
N LYS A 84 14.00 12.04 -23.37
CA LYS A 84 12.60 11.57 -23.40
C LYS A 84 12.33 10.31 -22.55
N ALA A 85 13.35 9.79 -21.87
CA ALA A 85 13.35 8.55 -21.12
C ALA A 85 13.87 8.79 -19.70
N ALA A 86 13.15 9.60 -18.93
CA ALA A 86 13.36 9.64 -17.48
C ALA A 86 12.17 9.00 -16.78
N PRO A 87 12.25 7.70 -16.41
CA PRO A 87 11.23 7.08 -15.59
C PRO A 87 11.88 6.62 -14.29
N HIS A 88 12.02 7.52 -13.32
CA HIS A 88 12.31 7.11 -11.93
C HIS A 88 11.03 7.10 -11.09
N ASN A 89 9.91 6.74 -11.71
CA ASN A 89 8.67 6.55 -10.99
C ASN A 89 8.80 5.31 -10.12
N SER A 90 8.27 5.39 -8.90
CA SER A 90 8.30 4.28 -7.96
C SER A 90 6.95 4.11 -7.30
N PHE A 91 6.71 2.90 -6.82
CA PHE A 91 5.57 2.60 -5.96
C PHE A 91 6.06 2.26 -4.55
N THR A 92 5.29 2.68 -3.56
CA THR A 92 5.42 2.18 -2.19
C THR A 92 4.11 1.51 -1.80
N ILE A 93 4.20 0.29 -1.29
CA ILE A 93 3.08 -0.46 -0.73
C ILE A 93 3.27 -0.50 0.78
N VAL A 94 2.24 -0.12 1.52
CA VAL A 94 2.20 -0.33 2.98
C VAL A 94 1.08 -1.32 3.25
N GLU A 95 1.41 -2.39 3.95
CA GLU A 95 0.47 -3.41 4.41
C GLU A 95 0.47 -3.41 5.94
N PHE A 96 -0.70 -3.22 6.54
CA PHE A 96 -0.87 -3.32 7.98
C PHE A 96 -1.28 -4.74 8.34
N LYS A 97 -0.90 -5.16 9.54
CA LYS A 97 -1.43 -6.38 10.13
C LYS A 97 -2.02 -6.09 11.48
N LYS A 98 -3.06 -6.85 11.80
CA LYS A 98 -3.65 -6.85 13.12
C LYS A 98 -2.58 -6.99 14.23
N PRO A 99 -2.63 -6.18 15.30
CA PRO A 99 -1.74 -6.34 16.46
C PRO A 99 -1.82 -7.75 17.04
N MET A 100 -0.67 -8.27 17.46
CA MET A 100 -0.50 -9.63 18.01
C MET A 100 -1.05 -10.75 17.11
N ARG A 101 -1.14 -10.53 15.79
CA ARG A 101 -1.45 -11.60 14.82
C ARG A 101 -0.35 -12.65 14.91
N ASP A 102 -0.74 -13.90 15.13
CA ASP A 102 0.21 -15.03 15.28
C ASP A 102 -0.23 -16.29 14.54
N ASP A 103 -0.87 -16.11 13.38
CA ASP A 103 -1.35 -17.19 12.52
C ASP A 103 -0.77 -17.13 11.09
N TYR A 104 0.41 -16.52 10.94
CA TYR A 104 1.12 -16.45 9.66
C TYR A 104 1.44 -17.86 9.12
N GLN A 105 1.32 -18.04 7.81
CA GLN A 105 1.54 -19.31 7.09
C GLN A 105 2.24 -19.04 5.77
N ASP A 106 3.31 -19.78 5.48
CA ASP A 106 4.00 -19.76 4.19
C ASP A 106 3.17 -20.44 3.10
N TYR A 107 3.35 -20.03 1.84
CA TYR A 107 2.59 -20.46 0.67
C TYR A 107 1.08 -20.20 0.76
N ASP A 108 0.69 -19.16 1.50
CA ASP A 108 -0.69 -18.69 1.64
C ASP A 108 -0.70 -17.15 1.55
N GLY A 109 -1.02 -16.61 0.37
CA GLY A 109 -1.03 -15.17 0.12
C GLY A 109 -2.04 -14.33 0.92
N GLU A 110 -2.92 -14.93 1.72
CA GLU A 110 -3.75 -14.21 2.71
C GLU A 110 -3.11 -14.24 4.13
N LYS A 111 -2.19 -15.17 4.35
CA LYS A 111 -1.51 -15.38 5.63
C LYS A 111 -0.03 -15.07 5.63
N ASN A 112 0.59 -14.88 4.48
CA ASN A 112 1.95 -14.39 4.35
C ASN A 112 1.91 -12.94 3.85
N PRO A 113 2.25 -11.95 4.70
CA PRO A 113 2.23 -10.55 4.29
C PRO A 113 3.22 -10.24 3.15
N ILE A 114 4.29 -11.03 3.01
CA ILE A 114 5.28 -10.88 1.93
C ILE A 114 4.62 -11.29 0.60
N GLU A 115 4.09 -12.50 0.50
CA GLU A 115 3.39 -12.99 -0.70
C GLU A 115 2.19 -12.11 -1.07
N GLN A 116 1.47 -11.59 -0.06
CA GLN A 116 0.37 -10.65 -0.28
C GLN A 116 0.86 -9.40 -1.03
N THR A 117 2.00 -8.83 -0.61
CA THR A 117 2.61 -7.67 -1.29
C THR A 117 3.19 -8.01 -2.66
N GLU A 118 3.77 -9.20 -2.84
CA GLU A 118 4.22 -9.69 -4.16
C GLU A 118 3.06 -9.79 -5.15
N LYS A 119 1.91 -10.34 -4.71
CA LYS A 119 0.69 -10.40 -5.52
C LYS A 119 0.20 -9.01 -5.94
N TYR A 120 0.36 -8.00 -5.09
CA TYR A 120 0.04 -6.62 -5.45
C TYR A 120 1.00 -6.05 -6.50
N ILE A 121 2.29 -6.34 -6.39
CA ILE A 121 3.29 -5.97 -7.40
C ILE A 121 2.98 -6.65 -8.73
N ASP A 122 2.68 -7.94 -8.74
CA ASP A 122 2.26 -8.67 -9.94
C ASP A 122 1.00 -8.09 -10.58
N ASN A 123 0.07 -7.63 -9.74
CA ASN A 123 -1.12 -6.91 -10.19
C ASN A 123 -0.81 -5.51 -10.74
N LEU A 124 0.39 -4.95 -10.57
CA LEU A 124 0.82 -3.67 -11.13
C LEU A 124 1.73 -3.84 -12.35
N LEU A 125 2.55 -4.89 -12.37
CA LEU A 125 3.49 -5.17 -13.46
C LEU A 125 2.78 -5.30 -14.82
N ASN A 126 3.44 -4.80 -15.86
CA ASN A 126 2.97 -4.79 -17.25
C ASN A 126 1.65 -4.05 -17.46
N LYS A 127 1.27 -3.17 -16.54
CA LYS A 127 0.16 -2.23 -16.69
C LYS A 127 0.68 -0.82 -16.90
N SER A 128 -0.16 0.02 -17.51
CA SER A 128 0.11 1.45 -17.62
C SER A 128 -0.68 2.20 -16.55
N VAL A 129 0.02 3.06 -15.81
CA VAL A 129 -0.57 3.99 -14.85
C VAL A 129 -0.55 5.40 -15.41
N THR A 130 -1.69 6.09 -15.41
CA THR A 130 -1.72 7.53 -15.76
C THR A 130 -1.25 8.39 -14.57
N GLY A 131 -0.19 9.17 -14.76
CA GLY A 131 0.27 10.17 -13.79
C GLY A 131 -0.68 11.37 -13.69
N ARG A 132 -0.47 12.24 -12.69
CA ARG A 132 -1.32 13.43 -12.49
C ARG A 132 -1.27 14.43 -13.66
N ASN A 133 -0.18 14.43 -14.42
CA ASN A 133 -0.03 15.22 -15.65
C ASN A 133 -0.69 14.59 -16.89
N GLY A 134 -1.43 13.48 -16.72
CA GLY A 134 -2.09 12.76 -17.82
C GLY A 134 -1.15 11.87 -18.64
N ARG A 135 0.14 11.78 -18.30
CA ARG A 135 1.08 10.88 -18.99
C ARG A 135 0.87 9.44 -18.55
N LEU A 136 0.90 8.52 -19.51
CA LEU A 136 0.96 7.09 -19.22
C LEU A 136 2.38 6.71 -18.81
N VAL A 137 2.45 5.89 -17.76
CA VAL A 137 3.67 5.36 -17.19
C VAL A 137 3.54 3.85 -17.19
N ASP A 138 4.39 3.20 -17.96
CA ASP A 138 4.45 1.75 -17.97
C ASP A 138 5.18 1.25 -16.73
N VAL A 139 4.55 0.33 -16.02
CA VAL A 139 5.12 -0.35 -14.86
C VAL A 139 5.81 -1.61 -15.36
N THR A 140 7.14 -1.65 -15.27
CA THR A 140 7.94 -2.78 -15.74
C THR A 140 8.70 -3.42 -14.57
N ASP A 141 9.39 -4.51 -14.87
CA ASP A 141 10.38 -5.17 -13.99
C ASP A 141 11.51 -4.26 -13.48
N LYS A 142 11.70 -3.08 -14.07
CA LYS A 142 12.69 -2.08 -13.68
C LYS A 142 12.10 -0.96 -12.81
N THR A 143 10.78 -0.92 -12.64
CA THR A 143 10.12 0.04 -11.77
C THR A 143 10.43 -0.31 -10.32
N PRO A 144 10.99 0.63 -9.52
CA PRO A 144 11.24 0.36 -8.11
C PRO A 144 9.94 0.22 -7.32
N PHE A 145 9.87 -0.84 -6.50
CA PHE A 145 8.84 -1.06 -5.50
C PHE A 145 9.49 -1.05 -4.12
N TYR A 146 8.91 -0.27 -3.21
CA TYR A 146 9.26 -0.27 -1.79
C TYR A 146 8.10 -0.85 -1.00
N ILE A 147 8.38 -1.72 -0.04
CA ILE A 147 7.35 -2.39 0.76
C ILE A 147 7.60 -2.08 2.23
N TYR A 148 6.53 -1.70 2.93
CA TYR A 148 6.48 -1.64 4.39
C TYR A 148 5.41 -2.60 4.87
N ILE A 149 5.78 -3.54 5.75
CA ILE A 149 4.83 -4.39 6.46
C ILE A 149 4.87 -3.97 7.92
N VAL A 150 3.75 -3.44 8.43
CA VAL A 150 3.63 -2.95 9.80
C VAL A 150 2.90 -4.01 10.63
N CYS A 151 3.65 -4.73 11.45
CA CYS A 151 3.15 -5.85 12.24
C CYS A 151 3.97 -6.05 13.52
N ASP A 152 3.38 -6.75 14.49
CA ASP A 152 4.12 -7.27 15.64
C ASP A 152 4.92 -8.51 15.25
N ILE A 153 6.13 -8.64 15.81
CA ILE A 153 6.94 -9.84 15.66
C ILE A 153 6.40 -10.93 16.59
N THR A 154 5.88 -12.01 16.02
CA THR A 154 5.31 -13.15 16.76
C THR A 154 5.93 -14.48 16.33
N PRO A 155 5.79 -15.56 17.12
CA PRO A 155 6.44 -16.83 16.82
C PRO A 155 6.08 -17.46 15.47
N SER A 156 4.90 -17.21 14.91
CA SER A 156 4.59 -17.62 13.53
C SER A 156 5.34 -16.78 12.51
N LEU A 157 5.51 -15.47 12.71
CA LEU A 157 6.26 -14.61 11.79
C LEU A 157 7.76 -14.94 11.77
N GLU A 158 8.38 -15.17 12.94
CA GLU A 158 9.82 -15.46 13.06
C GLU A 158 10.26 -16.79 12.42
N LYS A 159 9.31 -17.67 12.10
CA LYS A 159 9.60 -18.93 11.41
C LYS A 159 9.91 -18.74 9.92
N TYR A 160 9.73 -17.51 9.42
CA TYR A 160 9.93 -17.09 8.04
C TYR A 160 11.10 -16.09 7.96
#